data_AF-A0A5C3MY33-F1
#
_entry.id   AF-A0A5C3MY33-F1
#
_cell.length_a   1.000
_cell.length_b   1.000
_cell.length_c   1.000
_cell.angle_alpha   90.00
_cell.angle_beta   90.00
_cell.angle_gamma   90.00
#
_symmetry.space_group_name_H-M   'P 1'
#
loop_
_entity.id
_entity.type
_entity.pdbx_description
1 polymer ?
#
loop_
_entity_poly.entity_id
_entity_poly.type
_entity_poly.pdbx_seq_one_letter_code
_entity_poly.pdbx_strand_id
1 'polypeptide(L)'
;MTAKLPFPAHRIDIGPAIHTSPSTGCAICPITQESSMDYSQDTNWIQRLEQIKQGGAVVYGQRETIATEFIHIYRHDEAKFKADYPEHTAGITALLDAIRKAKGRRGELKLRRSKNRSPEECAQRYAGL
;
A
#
# COMPACT_ATOMS: atom_id res chain seq x y z
N MET A 1 37.84 33.27 -4.69
CA MET A 1 38.81 32.72 -3.72
C MET A 1 38.41 31.28 -3.44
N THR A 2 39.21 30.35 -3.97
CA THR A 2 38.98 28.90 -4.01
C THR A 2 39.72 28.22 -2.84
N ALA A 3 39.02 27.43 -2.04
CA ALA A 3 39.60 26.48 -1.08
C ALA A 3 38.66 25.26 -1.07
N LYS A 4 38.95 24.20 -1.85
CA LYS A 4 39.86 23.07 -1.59
C LYS A 4 39.45 22.26 -0.35
N LEU A 5 38.65 21.21 -0.63
CA LEU A 5 38.33 20.11 0.27
C LEU A 5 39.58 19.30 0.66
N PRO A 6 39.52 18.55 1.76
CA PRO A 6 39.74 17.11 1.59
C PRO A 6 38.74 16.25 2.40
N PHE A 7 38.03 15.37 1.69
CA PHE A 7 37.35 14.22 2.26
C PHE A 7 38.38 13.19 2.74
N PRO A 8 38.24 12.61 3.94
CA PRO A 8 39.00 11.43 4.32
C PRO A 8 38.37 10.15 3.73
N ALA A 9 39.19 9.41 2.99
CA ALA A 9 38.91 8.05 2.53
C ALA A 9 38.99 7.07 3.70
N HIS A 10 37.96 6.25 3.88
CA HIS A 10 38.01 5.05 4.72
C HIS A 10 37.80 3.84 3.80
N ARG A 11 38.91 3.11 3.62
CA ARG A 11 39.03 1.78 3.05
C ARG A 11 38.85 0.76 4.19
N ILE A 12 38.66 -0.52 3.84
CA ILE A 12 38.71 -1.76 4.65
C ILE A 12 37.32 -2.42 4.77
N ASP A 13 37.09 -3.71 4.52
CA ASP A 13 37.84 -4.79 3.85
C ASP A 13 36.81 -5.88 3.53
N ILE A 14 36.92 -6.49 2.35
CA ILE A 14 36.10 -7.64 1.93
C ILE A 14 36.73 -8.89 2.55
N GLY A 15 36.05 -9.48 3.54
CA GLY A 15 36.43 -10.77 4.14
C GLY A 15 36.10 -11.97 3.24
N PRO A 16 36.80 -13.11 3.42
CA PRO A 16 36.95 -14.13 2.39
C PRO A 16 35.88 -15.23 2.38
N ALA A 17 35.83 -15.88 1.22
CA ALA A 17 35.08 -17.08 0.86
C ALA A 17 35.17 -18.20 1.90
N ILE A 18 34.01 -18.74 2.28
CA ILE A 18 33.92 -20.04 2.94
C ILE A 18 33.76 -21.14 1.90
N HIS A 19 34.67 -22.08 2.04
CA HIS A 19 34.95 -23.23 1.21
C HIS A 19 33.81 -24.24 1.18
N THR A 20 33.52 -24.72 -0.02
CA THR A 20 32.87 -26.01 -0.26
C THR A 20 33.80 -27.13 0.20
N SER A 21 33.27 -28.12 0.92
CA SER A 21 33.87 -29.45 1.01
C SER A 21 32.78 -30.51 0.97
N PRO A 22 32.95 -31.56 0.16
CA PRO A 22 32.01 -32.67 0.04
C PRO A 22 32.39 -33.76 1.05
N SER A 23 31.44 -34.20 1.88
CA SER A 23 31.56 -35.47 2.61
C SER A 23 30.44 -36.37 2.14
N THR A 24 30.78 -37.35 1.30
CA THR A 24 30.95 -38.75 1.72
C THR A 24 29.60 -39.41 1.97
N GLY A 25 29.28 -40.31 1.05
CA GLY A 25 28.02 -41.05 1.01
C GLY A 25 27.70 -41.76 2.32
N CYS A 26 26.39 -41.82 2.58
CA CYS A 26 25.83 -42.83 3.46
C CYS A 26 24.94 -43.75 2.62
N ALA A 27 25.20 -45.03 2.80
CA ALA A 27 24.56 -46.14 2.14
C ALA A 27 23.04 -46.16 2.40
N ILE A 28 22.32 -46.56 1.35
CA ILE A 28 21.12 -47.41 1.34
C ILE A 28 20.31 -47.41 2.64
N CYS A 29 19.14 -46.76 2.60
CA CYS A 29 18.03 -47.08 3.50
C CYS A 29 16.78 -47.42 2.66
N PRO A 30 15.98 -48.39 3.12
CA PRO A 30 14.99 -49.08 2.32
C PRO A 30 13.73 -48.26 2.09
N ILE A 31 13.04 -48.59 1.00
CA ILE A 31 11.66 -48.24 0.67
C ILE A 31 10.81 -48.26 1.95
N THR A 32 10.35 -47.09 2.37
CA THR A 32 9.32 -46.93 3.39
C THR A 32 8.17 -46.16 2.76
N GLN A 33 7.04 -46.87 2.63
CA GLN A 33 5.66 -46.44 2.44
C GLN A 33 5.38 -44.99 2.03
N GLU A 34 4.61 -44.84 0.95
CA GLU A 34 3.84 -43.65 0.62
C GLU A 34 3.01 -43.22 1.83
N SER A 35 3.58 -42.30 2.62
CA SER A 35 2.86 -41.55 3.63
C SER A 35 1.86 -40.69 2.88
N SER A 36 0.61 -41.13 2.90
CA SER A 36 -0.59 -40.36 2.60
C SER A 36 -0.40 -38.93 3.13
N MET A 37 -0.10 -38.03 2.21
CA MET A 37 0.14 -36.62 2.49
C MET A 37 -1.24 -35.99 2.65
N ASP A 38 -1.71 -35.95 3.90
CA ASP A 38 -2.97 -35.36 4.29
C ASP A 38 -2.97 -33.87 3.93
N TYR A 39 -3.50 -33.56 2.75
CA TYR A 39 -3.65 -32.23 2.17
C TYR A 39 -4.76 -31.44 2.92
N SER A 40 -4.63 -31.31 4.24
CA SER A 40 -5.71 -30.81 5.10
C SER A 40 -5.33 -29.61 5.97
N GLN A 41 -4.28 -28.85 5.63
CA GLN A 41 -3.97 -27.59 6.34
C GLN A 41 -3.39 -26.51 5.42
N ASP A 42 -4.23 -25.90 4.57
CA ASP A 42 -3.89 -24.64 3.90
C ASP A 42 -5.12 -23.78 3.56
N THR A 43 -6.18 -23.82 4.37
CA THR A 43 -7.33 -22.90 4.20
C THR A 43 -7.01 -21.44 4.59
N ASN A 44 -5.81 -21.18 5.13
CA ASN A 44 -5.36 -19.86 5.56
C ASN A 44 -5.17 -18.87 4.39
N TRP A 45 -4.66 -19.32 3.23
CA TRP A 45 -4.39 -18.42 2.12
C TRP A 45 -5.67 -17.92 1.43
N ILE A 46 -6.74 -18.71 1.39
CA ILE A 46 -8.06 -18.30 0.87
C ILE A 46 -8.70 -17.26 1.79
N GLN A 47 -8.63 -17.44 3.11
CA GLN A 47 -9.13 -16.44 4.07
C GLN A 47 -8.36 -15.11 3.97
N ARG A 48 -7.05 -15.15 3.73
CA ARG A 48 -6.21 -13.96 3.54
C ARG A 48 -6.55 -13.20 2.24
N LEU A 49 -6.88 -13.92 1.16
CA LEU A 49 -7.38 -13.31 -0.08
C LEU A 49 -8.76 -12.67 0.10
N GLU A 50 -9.65 -13.28 0.88
CA GLU A 50 -10.97 -12.71 1.19
C GLU A 50 -10.85 -11.45 2.09
N GLN A 51 -9.89 -11.42 3.02
CA GLN A 51 -9.58 -10.21 3.81
C GLN A 51 -9.02 -9.07 2.96
N ILE A 52 -8.17 -9.36 1.96
CA ILE A 52 -7.72 -8.38 0.96
C ILE A 52 -8.91 -7.81 0.18
N LYS A 53 -9.95 -8.61 -0.06
CA LYS A 53 -11.17 -8.22 -0.77
C LYS A 53 -12.01 -7.19 -0.01
N GLN A 54 -12.07 -7.26 1.32
CA GLN A 54 -12.91 -6.37 2.14
C GLN A 54 -12.19 -5.10 2.63
N GLY A 55 -10.90 -5.17 2.96
CA GLY A 55 -10.11 -4.01 3.40
C GLY A 55 -9.26 -3.35 2.32
N GLY A 56 -8.87 -4.13 1.30
CA GLY A 56 -7.93 -3.67 0.26
C GLY A 56 -8.52 -2.61 -0.65
N ALA A 57 -9.82 -2.64 -0.94
CA ALA A 57 -10.45 -1.62 -1.79
C ALA A 57 -10.38 -0.21 -1.18
N VAL A 58 -10.57 -0.10 0.14
CA VAL A 58 -10.47 1.18 0.84
C VAL A 58 -9.03 1.68 0.84
N VAL A 59 -8.08 0.82 1.20
CA VAL A 59 -6.65 1.17 1.22
C VAL A 59 -6.13 1.52 -0.17
N TYR A 60 -6.60 0.80 -1.20
CA TYR A 60 -6.28 1.09 -2.59
C TYR A 60 -6.78 2.48 -2.99
N GLY A 61 -8.05 2.79 -2.73
CA GLY A 61 -8.63 4.10 -3.06
C GLY A 61 -7.97 5.27 -2.30
N GLN A 62 -7.51 5.02 -1.07
CA GLN A 62 -6.71 5.99 -0.31
C GLN A 62 -5.36 6.28 -1.00
N ARG A 63 -4.62 5.22 -1.36
CA ARG A 63 -3.32 5.36 -2.05
C ARG A 63 -3.48 5.99 -3.42
N GLU A 64 -4.50 5.59 -4.16
CA GLU A 64 -4.87 6.17 -5.45
C GLU A 64 -5.12 7.67 -5.30
N THR A 65 -5.92 8.09 -4.33
CA THR A 65 -6.21 9.53 -4.10
C THR A 65 -4.94 10.35 -3.86
N ILE A 66 -4.03 9.84 -3.02
CA ILE A 66 -2.76 10.52 -2.74
C ILE A 66 -1.88 10.56 -3.98
N ALA A 67 -1.75 9.44 -4.68
CA ALA A 67 -0.93 9.34 -5.88
C ALA A 67 -1.44 10.27 -7.00
N THR A 68 -2.76 10.29 -7.23
CA THR A 68 -3.39 11.20 -8.21
C THR A 68 -3.10 12.66 -7.87
N GLU A 69 -3.24 13.08 -6.61
CA GLU A 69 -2.94 14.45 -6.20
C GLU A 69 -1.45 14.79 -6.45
N PHE A 70 -0.55 13.90 -6.04
CA PHE A 70 0.89 14.08 -6.19
C PHE A 70 1.33 14.17 -7.65
N ILE A 71 0.77 13.34 -8.52
CA ILE A 71 1.11 13.29 -9.95
C ILE A 71 0.50 14.47 -10.70
N HIS A 72 -0.80 14.72 -10.54
CA HIS A 72 -1.51 15.68 -11.38
C HIS A 72 -1.32 17.13 -10.94
N ILE A 73 -1.32 17.40 -9.64
CA ILE A 73 -1.23 18.77 -9.10
C ILE A 73 0.24 19.16 -8.89
N TYR A 74 1.02 18.26 -8.29
CA TYR A 74 2.40 18.56 -7.89
C TYR A 74 3.44 18.08 -8.90
N ARG A 75 3.05 17.34 -9.96
CA ARG A 75 3.97 16.87 -11.01
C ARG A 75 5.18 16.12 -10.46
N HIS A 76 4.97 15.30 -9.43
CA HIS A 76 6.02 14.58 -8.70
C HIS A 76 6.99 15.46 -7.89
N ASP A 77 6.67 16.73 -7.65
CA ASP A 77 7.45 17.59 -6.76
C ASP A 77 7.16 17.27 -5.28
N GLU A 78 8.02 16.44 -4.70
CA GLU A 78 7.93 16.01 -3.30
C GLU A 78 8.12 17.16 -2.31
N ALA A 79 9.03 18.09 -2.59
CA ALA A 79 9.32 19.19 -1.67
C ALA A 79 8.11 20.10 -1.53
N LYS A 80 7.50 20.45 -2.68
CA LYS A 80 6.30 21.27 -2.70
C LYS A 80 5.09 20.54 -2.10
N PHE A 81 4.95 19.24 -2.36
CA PHE A 81 3.87 18.43 -1.78
C PHE A 81 3.95 18.37 -0.25
N LYS A 82 5.15 18.18 0.31
CA LYS A 82 5.36 18.16 1.77
C LYS A 82 5.18 19.54 2.42
N ALA A 83 5.53 20.61 1.71
CA ALA A 83 5.34 21.98 2.18
C ALA A 83 3.85 22.34 2.25
N ASP A 84 3.06 21.95 1.25
CA ASP A 84 1.62 22.23 1.21
C ASP A 84 0.79 21.31 2.13
N TYR A 85 1.28 20.10 2.41
CA TYR A 85 0.63 19.12 3.30
C TYR A 85 1.54 18.71 4.47
N PRO A 86 1.78 19.60 5.46
CA PRO A 86 2.59 19.28 6.63
C PRO A 86 1.96 18.17 7.50
N GLU A 87 0.65 17.93 7.38
CA GLU A 87 -0.10 16.90 8.11
C GLU A 87 0.31 15.47 7.73
N HIS A 88 1.10 15.28 6.67
CA HIS A 88 1.66 13.97 6.32
C HIS A 88 2.48 13.35 7.47
N THR A 89 3.05 14.17 8.35
CA THR A 89 3.79 13.74 9.55
C THR A 89 2.90 13.07 10.59
N ALA A 90 1.60 13.40 10.64
CA ALA A 90 0.62 12.80 11.53
C ALA A 90 0.07 11.47 10.97
N GLY A 91 0.37 11.14 9.72
CA GLY A 91 0.01 9.88 9.07
C GLY A 91 -0.95 10.02 7.89
N ILE A 92 -1.22 8.89 7.24
CA ILE A 92 -1.98 8.80 5.98
C ILE A 92 -3.41 9.36 6.12
N THR A 93 -4.08 9.11 7.23
CA THR A 93 -5.46 9.60 7.46
C THR A 93 -5.53 11.12 7.48
N ALA A 94 -4.60 11.77 8.20
CA ALA A 94 -4.54 13.23 8.28
C ALA A 94 -4.22 13.85 6.91
N LEU A 95 -3.29 13.25 6.17
CA LEU A 95 -2.96 13.63 4.80
C LEU A 95 -4.18 13.54 3.87
N LEU A 96 -4.93 12.44 3.93
CA LEU A 96 -6.13 12.26 3.11
C LEU A 96 -7.20 13.30 3.39
N ASP A 97 -7.41 13.64 4.66
CA ASP A 97 -8.40 14.66 5.02
C ASP A 97 -7.96 16.06 4.57
N ALA A 98 -6.66 16.37 4.63
CA ALA A 98 -6.12 17.60 4.07
C ALA A 98 -6.32 17.68 2.54
N ILE A 99 -6.01 16.60 1.81
CA ILE A 99 -6.24 16.50 0.36
C ILE A 99 -7.73 16.64 0.03
N ARG A 100 -8.62 15.95 0.76
CA ARG A 100 -10.08 16.07 0.56
C ARG A 100 -10.57 17.49 0.76
N LYS A 101 -10.09 18.19 1.78
CA LYS A 101 -10.40 19.62 2.00
C LYS A 101 -9.91 20.47 0.83
N ALA A 102 -8.69 20.24 0.35
CA ALA A 102 -8.14 20.96 -0.80
C ALA A 102 -8.99 20.71 -2.07
N LYS A 103 -9.35 19.47 -2.36
CA LYS A 103 -10.22 19.10 -3.48
C LYS A 103 -11.64 19.67 -3.34
N GLY A 104 -12.15 19.75 -2.11
CA GLY A 104 -13.42 20.42 -1.80
C GLY A 104 -13.38 21.91 -2.15
N ARG A 105 -12.30 22.62 -1.80
CA ARG A 105 -12.12 24.04 -2.17
C ARG A 105 -12.00 24.25 -3.68
N ARG A 106 -11.42 23.28 -4.41
CA ARG A 106 -11.33 23.29 -5.88
C ARG A 106 -12.64 22.92 -6.59
N GLY A 107 -13.65 22.45 -5.85
CA GLY A 107 -14.92 21.98 -6.42
C GLY A 107 -14.86 20.62 -7.11
N GLU A 108 -13.79 19.84 -6.91
CA GLU A 108 -13.58 18.53 -7.55
C GLU A 108 -14.31 17.39 -6.85
N LEU A 109 -14.84 17.63 -5.64
CA LEU A 109 -15.58 16.65 -4.88
C LEU A 109 -17.00 16.53 -5.43
N LYS A 110 -17.28 15.45 -6.16
CA LYS A 110 -18.67 15.10 -6.52
C LYS A 110 -19.46 14.81 -5.24
N LEU A 111 -20.46 15.65 -4.97
CA LEU A 111 -21.43 15.40 -3.92
C LEU A 111 -22.14 14.07 -4.23
N ARG A 112 -21.97 13.06 -3.37
CA ARG A 112 -22.74 11.82 -3.51
C ARG A 112 -24.20 12.17 -3.27
N ARG A 113 -25.06 11.86 -4.23
CA ARG A 113 -26.51 12.00 -4.05
C ARG A 113 -26.90 11.16 -2.84
N SER A 114 -27.49 11.80 -1.84
CA SER A 114 -28.02 11.16 -0.64
C SER A 114 -28.95 10.01 -1.05
N LYS A 115 -28.82 8.85 -0.37
CA LYS A 115 -29.72 7.70 -0.56
C LYS A 115 -31.15 8.06 -0.15
N ASN A 116 -31.29 9.01 0.77
CA ASN A 116 -32.55 9.68 1.04
C ASN A 116 -32.75 10.68 -0.11
N ARG A 117 -33.53 10.26 -1.11
CA ARG A 117 -34.06 11.15 -2.14
C ARG A 117 -34.73 12.37 -1.50
N SER A 118 -34.93 13.42 -2.29
CA SER A 118 -35.72 14.59 -1.83
C SER A 118 -37.05 14.11 -1.22
N PRO A 119 -37.57 14.73 -0.15
CA PRO A 119 -38.91 14.45 0.38
C PRO A 119 -39.99 14.39 -0.72
N GLU A 120 -39.82 15.25 -1.73
CA GLU A 120 -40.70 15.37 -2.90
C GLU A 120 -40.66 14.12 -3.81
N GLU A 121 -39.48 13.53 -4.01
CA GLU A 121 -39.31 12.29 -4.80
C GLU A 121 -39.83 11.05 -4.05
N CYS A 122 -39.90 11.11 -2.71
CA CYS A 122 -40.63 10.09 -1.93
C CYS A 122 -42.14 10.28 -2.06
N ALA A 123 -42.64 11.51 -1.96
CA ALA A 123 -44.07 11.82 -2.04
C ALA A 123 -44.68 11.43 -3.40
N GLN A 124 -43.98 11.69 -4.51
CA GLN A 124 -44.43 11.30 -5.86
C GLN A 124 -44.61 9.78 -6.04
N ARG A 125 -43.89 8.97 -5.26
CA ARG A 125 -43.99 7.50 -5.34
C ARG A 125 -45.23 6.94 -4.63
N TYR A 126 -45.77 7.69 -3.66
CA TYR A 126 -46.99 7.32 -2.92
C TYR A 126 -48.25 7.99 -3.46
N ALA A 127 -48.12 9.05 -4.28
CA ALA A 127 -49.25 9.71 -4.93
C ALA A 127 -49.82 8.97 -6.16
N GLY A 128 -49.18 7.87 -6.58
CA GLY A 128 -49.59 7.02 -7.71
C GLY A 128 -50.22 5.67 -7.33
N LEU A 129 -50.55 5.47 -6.05
CA LEU A 129 -51.35 4.36 -5.51
C LEU A 129 -52.73 4.87 -5.14
#